data_AF-A0A439K5T1-F1
#
_entry.id   AF-A0A439K5T1-F1
#
_cell.length_a   1.000
_cell.length_b   1.000
_cell.length_c   1.000
_cell.angle_alpha   90.00
_cell.angle_beta   90.00
_cell.angle_gamma   90.00
#
_symmetry.space_group_name_H-M   'P 1'
#
loop_
_entity.id
_entity.type
_entity.pdbx_description
1 polymer ?
#
loop_
_entity_poly.entity_id
_entity_poly.type
_entity_poly.pdbx_seq_one_letter_code
_entity_poly.pdbx_strand_id
1 'polypeptide(L)' 'TALEKTRAGADLVQLYTGMIYAGPTLPGRILSGMVRFADMQRLKSLRELRDTSLDQWASKPL' A
#
# COMPACT_ATOMS: atom_id res chain seq x y z
N THR A 1 2.37 5.75 0.00
CA THR A 1 1.32 5.14 0.86
C THR A 1 1.52 3.63 0.89
N ALA A 2 0.78 2.87 1.71
CA ALA A 2 0.84 1.40 1.68
C ALA A 2 0.43 0.84 0.30
N LEU A 3 -0.64 1.38 -0.31
CA LEU A 3 -1.07 1.04 -1.67
C LEU A 3 0.06 1.24 -2.69
N GLU A 4 0.81 2.34 -2.61
CA GLU A 4 1.94 2.58 -3.51
C GLU A 4 3.10 1.60 -3.35
N LYS A 5 3.31 1.07 -2.14
CA LYS A 5 4.28 -0.01 -1.95
C LYS A 5 3.78 -1.30 -2.59
N THR A 6 2.48 -1.59 -2.47
CA THR A 6 1.87 -2.74 -3.17
C THR A 6 1.97 -2.61 -4.69
N ARG A 7 1.63 -1.44 -5.27
CA ARG A 7 1.78 -1.20 -6.71
C ARG A 7 3.21 -1.27 -7.20
N ALA A 8 4.18 -0.96 -6.35
CA ALA A 8 5.60 -1.10 -6.63
C ALA A 8 6.10 -2.56 -6.51
N GLY A 9 5.23 -3.50 -6.13
CA GLY A 9 5.51 -4.95 -6.09
C GLY A 9 5.59 -5.57 -4.70
N ALA A 10 5.31 -4.84 -3.63
CA ALA A 10 5.33 -5.42 -2.29
C ALA A 10 4.06 -6.25 -2.01
N ASP A 11 4.21 -7.53 -1.66
CA ASP A 11 3.09 -8.35 -1.18
C ASP A 11 2.62 -7.96 0.23
N LEU A 12 3.54 -7.42 1.06
CA LEU A 12 3.29 -7.00 2.44
C LEU A 12 4.00 -5.67 2.75
N VAL A 13 3.42 -4.90 3.68
CA VAL A 13 4.00 -3.65 4.18
C VAL A 13 4.14 -3.73 5.69
N GLN A 14 5.33 -3.37 6.20
CA GLN A 14 5.60 -3.30 7.63
C GLN A 14 5.66 -1.85 8.09
N LEU A 15 5.24 -1.62 9.33
CA LEU A 15 5.27 -0.31 9.97
C LEU A 15 6.04 -0.44 11.28
N TYR A 16 6.99 0.46 11.50
CA TYR A 16 7.74 0.53 12.75
C TYR A 16 7.75 1.97 13.27
N THR A 17 8.65 2.80 12.75
CA THR A 17 8.79 4.22 13.13
C THR A 17 7.50 5.01 12.96
N GLY A 18 6.68 4.68 11.96
CA GLY A 18 5.38 5.35 11.76
C GLY A 18 4.42 5.23 12.95
N MET A 19 4.45 4.13 13.71
CA MET A 19 3.60 3.97 14.90
C MET A 19 4.05 4.82 16.08
N ILE A 20 5.34 5.19 16.14
CA ILE A 20 5.86 6.10 17.17
C ILE A 20 5.24 7.49 17.00
N TYR A 21 5.16 7.98 15.76
CA TYR A 21 4.65 9.33 15.48
C TYR A 21 3.14 9.40 15.29
N ALA A 22 2.52 8.37 14.70
CA ALA A 22 1.10 8.39 14.36
C ALA A 22 0.22 7.52 15.29
N GLY A 23 0.84 6.91 16.31
CA GLY A 23 0.18 6.10 17.33
C GLY A 23 -0.12 4.66 16.90
N PRO A 24 -0.49 3.80 17.87
CA PRO A 24 -0.73 2.37 17.65
C PRO A 24 -1.95 2.08 16.76
N THR A 25 -2.84 3.05 16.56
CA THR A 25 -4.02 2.92 15.68
C THR A 25 -3.68 3.11 14.18
N LEU A 26 -2.44 3.50 13.84
CA LEU A 26 -2.03 3.73 12.45
C LEU A 26 -2.32 2.55 11.51
N PRO A 27 -2.02 1.28 11.85
CA PRO A 27 -2.30 0.16 10.97
C PRO A 27 -3.80 0.04 10.63
N GLY A 28 -4.68 0.22 11.62
CA GLY A 28 -6.13 0.19 11.40
C GLY A 28 -6.63 1.31 10.48
N ARG A 29 -6.06 2.51 10.61
CA ARG A 29 -6.37 3.65 9.73
C ARG A 29 -5.92 3.39 8.29
N ILE A 30 -4.71 2.83 8.11
CA ILE A 30 -4.19 2.45 6.79
C ILE A 30 -5.08 1.38 6.16
N LEU A 31 -5.41 0.31 6.90
CA LEU A 31 -6.25 -0.77 6.41
C LEU A 31 -7.63 -0.26 5.99
N SER A 32 -8.27 0.60 6.80
CA SER A 32 -9.57 1.19 6.48
C SER A 32 -9.53 2.00 5.18
N GLY A 33 -8.45 2.77 4.96
CA GLY A 33 -8.24 3.49 3.71
C GLY A 33 -8.03 2.56 2.50
N MET A 34 -7.32 1.44 2.70
CA MET A 34 -7.10 0.43 1.65
C MET A 34 -8.39 -0.29 1.27
N VAL A 35 -9.23 -0.65 2.25
CA VAL A 35 -10.55 -1.28 2.00
C VAL A 35 -11.44 -0.32 1.21
N ARG A 36 -11.56 0.94 1.66
CA ARG A 36 -12.34 1.96 0.95
C ARG A 36 -11.86 2.15 -0.50
N PHE A 37 -10.54 2.13 -0.72
CA PHE A 37 -9.97 2.21 -2.05
C PHE A 37 -10.36 0.99 -2.91
N ALA A 38 -10.23 -0.22 -2.36
CA ALA A 38 -10.59 -1.45 -3.06
C ALA A 38 -12.08 -1.47 -3.46
N ASP A 39 -12.96 -1.04 -2.56
CA ASP A 39 -14.41 -0.93 -2.82
C ASP A 39 -14.69 0.07 -3.95
N MET A 40 -14.07 1.26 -3.90
CA MET A 40 -14.23 2.29 -4.93
C MET A 40 -13.77 1.80 -6.32
N GLN A 41 -12.71 0.98 -6.36
CA GLN A 41 -12.17 0.41 -7.59
C GLN A 41 -12.81 -0.94 -7.97
N ARG A 42 -13.75 -1.45 -7.16
CA ARG A 42 -14.39 -2.77 -7.32
C ARG A 42 -13.38 -3.92 -7.46
N LEU A 43 -12.28 -3.84 -6.72
CA LEU A 43 -11.28 -4.90 -6.69
C LEU A 43 -11.83 -6.10 -5.91
N LYS A 44 -11.59 -7.29 -6.44
CA LYS A 44 -11.85 -8.55 -5.73
C LYS A 44 -10.70 -8.91 -4.79
N SER A 45 -9.51 -8.37 -5.04
CA SER A 45 -8.32 -8.59 -4.23
C SER A 45 -7.31 -7.46 -4.38
N LEU A 46 -6.63 -7.09 -3.29
CA LEU A 46 -5.49 -6.17 -3.34
C LEU A 46 -4.32 -6.71 -4.19
N ARG A 47 -4.28 -8.01 -4.48
CA ARG A 47 -3.31 -8.60 -5.42
C ARG A 47 -3.44 -8.04 -6.84
N GLU A 48 -4.62 -7.56 -7.22
CA GLU A 48 -4.84 -6.91 -8.52
C GLU A 48 -4.09 -5.59 -8.67
N LEU A 49 -3.66 -5.00 -7.54
CA LEU A 49 -2.83 -3.80 -7.55
C LEU A 49 -1.34 -4.11 -7.55
N ARG A 50 -0.94 -5.35 -7.26
CA ARG A 50 0.48 -5.69 -7.19
C ARG A 50 1.12 -5.48 -8.56
N ASP A 51 2.34 -4.96 -8.57
CA ASP A 51 3.18 -4.79 -9.76
C ASP A 51 2.66 -3.79 -10.81
N THR A 52 1.49 -3.16 -10.63
CA THR A 52 0.89 -2.26 -11.64
C THR A 52 1.70 -0.99 -11.90
N SER A 53 2.68 -0.67 -11.06
CA SER A 53 3.61 0.46 -11.25
C SER A 53 5.07 0.02 -11.23
N LEU A 54 5.36 -1.27 -11.35
CA LEU A 54 6.71 -1.82 -11.23
C LEU A 54 7.68 -1.15 -12.21
N ASP A 55 7.29 -1.05 -13.49
CA ASP A 55 8.12 -0.45 -14.55
C ASP A 55 8.49 1.01 -14.25
N GLN A 56 7.53 1.78 -13.70
CA GLN A 56 7.75 3.17 -13.30
C GLN A 56 8.79 3.30 -12.18
N TRP A 57 8.83 2.35 -11.25
CA TRP A 57 9.81 2.35 -10.17
C TRP A 57 11.16 1.82 -10.63
N ALA A 58 11.17 0.80 -11.49
CA ALA A 58 12.39 0.24 -12.07
C ALA A 58 13.14 1.24 -12.97
N SER A 59 12.41 2.16 -13.63
CA SER A 59 13.01 3.18 -14.50
C SER A 59 13.62 4.38 -13.75
N LYS A 60 13.57 4.42 -12.41
CA LYS A 60 14.13 5.53 -11.64
C LYS A 60 15.66 5.39 -11.52
N PRO A 61 16.43 6.49 -11.62
CA PRO A 61 17.85 6.45 -11.34
C PRO A 61 18.10 6.02 -9.89
N LEU A 62 19.17 5.26 -9.68
CA LEU A 62 19.62 4.77 -8.38
C LEU A 62 20.25 5.88 -7.53
#